data_AF-A0A9E5CQR9-F1
#
_entry.id   AF-A0A9E5CQR9-F1
#
_cell.length_a   1.000
_cell.length_b   1.000
_cell.length_c   1.000
_cell.angle_alpha   90.00
_cell.angle_beta   90.00
_cell.angle_gamma   90.00
#
_symmetry.space_group_name_H-M   'P 1'
#
loop_
_entity.id
_entity.type
_entity.pdbx_description
1 polymer ?
#
loop_
_entity_poly.entity_id
_entity_poly.type
_entity_poly.pdbx_seq_one_letter_code
_entity_poly.pdbx_strand_id
1 'polypeptide(L)'
;MVVIIGGGFFLFVGVGGSGGSTCDNELSRLPGPAAVTGKSFQEEDVVLGEVIGYLNQPDLDNAFSSFYGEVHAFTHNIDPDVRAVDEEKAKEVCEAVLELEELLASDSQAAMSAAAAKLREELRGAAEVLGFDRPGG
;
A
#
# COMPACT_ATOMS: atom_id res chain seq x y z
N MET A 1 5.01 -35.03 -2.47
CA MET A 1 5.71 -34.06 -3.33
C MET A 1 5.19 -32.69 -2.95
N VAL A 2 5.93 -31.98 -2.10
CA VAL A 2 5.61 -30.60 -1.72
C VAL A 2 6.19 -29.72 -2.82
N VAL A 3 5.33 -28.99 -3.50
CA VAL A 3 5.72 -27.98 -4.48
C VAL A 3 5.82 -26.67 -3.71
N ILE A 4 7.05 -26.27 -3.38
CA ILE A 4 7.35 -24.92 -2.90
C ILE A 4 7.59 -24.08 -4.16
N ILE A 5 6.58 -23.32 -4.58
CA ILE A 5 6.76 -22.26 -5.58
C ILE A 5 6.92 -20.96 -4.80
N GLY A 6 8.06 -20.31 -4.99
CA GLY A 6 8.36 -19.01 -4.40
C GLY A 6 7.42 -17.93 -4.92
N GLY A 7 7.08 -17.00 -4.03
CA GLY A 7 6.31 -15.79 -4.34
C GLY A 7 4.81 -15.94 -4.10
N GLY A 8 4.34 -15.36 -2.99
CA GLY A 8 2.94 -15.01 -2.77
C GLY A 8 2.03 -16.16 -2.30
N PHE A 9 1.84 -16.29 -0.99
CA PHE A 9 0.64 -16.94 -0.45
C PHE A 9 0.35 -16.41 0.96
N PHE A 10 -0.45 -15.35 1.05
CA PHE A 10 -1.10 -14.97 2.31
C PHE A 10 -2.19 -16.01 2.62
N LEU A 11 -1.85 -16.98 3.47
CA LEU A 11 -2.82 -17.80 4.18
C LEU A 11 -2.89 -17.33 5.62
N PHE A 12 -4.06 -16.80 5.99
CA PHE A 12 -4.48 -16.69 7.38
C PHE A 12 -4.39 -18.07 8.06
N VAL A 13 -3.43 -18.23 8.97
CA VAL A 13 -3.42 -19.32 9.95
C VAL A 13 -2.93 -18.77 11.30
N GLY A 14 -3.83 -18.70 12.29
CA GLY A 14 -3.46 -18.90 13.69
C GLY A 14 -3.38 -17.66 14.59
N VAL A 15 -4.31 -17.62 15.54
CA VAL A 15 -4.25 -16.86 16.79
C VAL A 15 -2.95 -17.18 17.57
N GLY A 16 -2.19 -16.14 17.91
CA GLY A 16 -1.24 -16.13 19.04
C GLY A 16 0.22 -16.44 18.72
N GLY A 17 1.08 -15.42 18.74
CA GLY A 17 2.53 -15.59 18.78
C GLY A 17 3.29 -14.30 18.51
N SER A 18 3.96 -13.77 19.54
CA SER A 18 4.88 -12.63 19.45
C SER A 18 5.98 -12.90 18.40
N GLY A 19 6.02 -12.08 17.36
CA GLY A 19 7.00 -12.14 16.27
C GLY A 19 6.68 -11.02 15.28
N GLY A 20 7.69 -10.25 14.86
CA GLY A 20 7.50 -8.96 14.20
C GLY A 20 6.48 -8.95 13.06
N SER A 21 5.78 -7.82 12.94
CA SER A 21 4.88 -7.50 11.82
C SER A 21 5.63 -7.69 10.51
N THR A 22 4.94 -8.10 9.43
CA THR A 22 5.52 -8.09 8.07
C THR A 22 6.11 -6.72 7.73
N CYS A 23 5.61 -5.65 8.35
CA CYS A 23 6.07 -4.27 8.20
C CYS A 23 7.32 -3.91 9.02
N ASP A 24 7.81 -4.78 9.89
CA ASP A 24 9.04 -4.55 10.66
C ASP A 24 10.31 -4.64 9.80
N ASN A 25 10.22 -5.21 8.59
CA ASN A 25 11.35 -5.33 7.68
C ASN A 25 11.13 -4.51 6.42
N GLU A 26 12.24 -4.12 5.80
CA GLU A 26 12.22 -3.49 4.48
C GLU A 26 11.52 -4.37 3.45
N LEU A 27 10.62 -3.78 2.66
CA LEU A 27 9.92 -4.46 1.60
C LEU A 27 10.82 -4.62 0.36
N SER A 28 10.73 -5.78 -0.29
CA SER A 28 11.39 -5.98 -1.57
C SER A 28 10.74 -5.12 -2.64
N ARG A 29 11.57 -4.41 -3.43
CA ARG A 29 11.10 -3.63 -4.58
C ARG A 29 10.41 -4.52 -5.61
N LEU A 30 9.30 -4.01 -6.17
CA LEU A 30 8.52 -4.70 -7.19
C LEU A 30 8.75 -4.06 -8.58
N PRO A 31 8.55 -4.81 -9.69
CA PRO A 31 8.47 -4.21 -11.02
C PRO A 31 7.40 -3.11 -11.04
N GLY A 32 7.75 -1.94 -11.57
CA GLY A 32 6.87 -0.76 -11.51
C GLY A 32 7.66 0.54 -11.52
N PRO A 33 7.07 1.68 -11.11
CA PRO A 33 7.75 2.96 -11.06
C PRO A 33 8.98 2.87 -10.14
N ALA A 34 10.17 2.89 -10.74
CA ALA A 34 11.44 2.74 -10.04
C ALA A 34 11.95 4.07 -9.45
N ALA A 35 11.41 5.20 -9.91
CA ALA A 35 11.84 6.52 -9.53
C ALA A 35 10.94 7.08 -8.42
N VAL A 36 11.45 7.10 -7.19
CA VAL A 36 10.82 7.78 -6.06
C VAL A 36 11.05 9.27 -6.22
N THR A 37 10.02 9.98 -6.69
CA THR A 37 10.08 11.42 -6.97
C THR A 37 8.81 12.10 -6.47
N GLY A 38 8.85 13.42 -6.25
CA GLY A 38 7.63 14.18 -5.95
C GLY A 38 6.54 13.99 -7.02
N LYS A 39 6.91 13.83 -8.30
CA LYS A 39 5.96 13.56 -9.38
C LYS A 39 5.27 12.20 -9.24
N SER A 40 6.00 11.14 -8.89
CA SER A 40 5.39 9.82 -8.69
C SER A 40 4.41 9.84 -7.51
N PHE A 41 4.74 10.51 -6.41
CA PHE A 41 3.79 10.68 -5.30
C PHE A 41 2.50 11.41 -5.70
N GLN A 42 2.56 12.40 -6.62
CA GLN A 42 1.37 13.06 -7.16
C GLN A 42 0.54 12.13 -8.04
N GLU A 43 1.19 11.31 -8.86
CA GLU A 43 0.51 10.34 -9.73
C GLU A 43 -0.23 9.29 -8.89
N GLU A 44 0.41 8.75 -7.86
CA GLU A 44 -0.19 7.72 -7.00
C GLU A 44 -1.30 8.28 -6.09
N ASP A 45 -1.23 9.56 -5.70
CA ASP A 45 -2.33 10.24 -5.01
C ASP A 45 -3.59 10.35 -5.88
N VAL A 46 -3.42 10.58 -7.19
CA VAL A 46 -4.52 10.59 -8.16
C VAL A 46 -5.10 9.19 -8.29
N VAL A 47 -4.26 8.17 -8.48
CA VAL A 47 -4.69 6.77 -8.62
C VAL A 47 -5.44 6.29 -7.35
N LEU A 48 -4.97 6.63 -6.15
CA LEU A 48 -5.74 6.34 -4.92
C LEU A 48 -7.06 7.10 -4.84
N GLY A 49 -7.12 8.32 -5.37
CA GLY A 49 -8.38 9.04 -5.56
C GLY A 49 -9.35 8.30 -6.48
N GLU A 50 -8.86 7.68 -7.55
CA GLU A 50 -9.65 6.84 -8.46
C GLU A 50 -10.11 5.55 -7.78
N VAL A 51 -9.22 4.86 -7.04
CA VAL A 51 -9.58 3.67 -6.23
C VAL A 51 -10.74 3.99 -5.29
N ILE A 52 -10.67 5.09 -4.54
CA ILE A 52 -11.77 5.55 -3.68
C ILE A 52 -13.03 5.83 -4.51
N GLY A 53 -12.90 6.43 -5.69
CA GLY A 53 -13.99 6.68 -6.63
C GLY A 53 -14.69 5.41 -7.13
N TYR A 54 -13.93 4.35 -7.42
CA TYR A 54 -14.44 3.04 -7.82
C TYR A 54 -15.13 2.31 -6.66
N LEU A 55 -14.54 2.38 -5.46
CA LEU A 55 -15.12 1.80 -4.23
C LEU A 55 -16.45 2.46 -3.84
N ASN A 56 -16.68 3.70 -4.26
CA ASN A 56 -17.96 4.40 -4.09
C ASN A 56 -19.02 4.01 -5.16
N GLN A 57 -18.65 3.23 -6.19
CA GLN A 57 -19.48 2.94 -7.38
C GLN A 57 -19.68 1.45 -7.68
N PRO A 58 -19.97 0.62 -6.68
CA PRO A 58 -19.74 -0.84 -6.69
C PRO A 58 -18.74 -1.43 -7.71
N ASP A 59 -17.68 -0.72 -8.07
CA ASP A 59 -16.78 -1.09 -9.16
C ASP A 59 -15.50 -1.71 -8.59
N LEU A 60 -15.65 -2.90 -8.02
CA LEU A 60 -14.54 -3.58 -7.35
C LEU A 60 -13.45 -3.97 -8.36
N ASP A 61 -13.80 -4.43 -9.56
CA ASP A 61 -12.81 -4.86 -10.55
C ASP A 61 -11.81 -3.74 -10.88
N ASN A 62 -12.28 -2.51 -11.09
CA ASN A 62 -11.40 -1.37 -11.33
C ASN A 62 -10.65 -0.94 -10.06
N ALA A 63 -11.30 -0.94 -8.89
CA ALA A 63 -10.62 -0.64 -7.63
C ALA A 63 -9.43 -1.59 -7.37
N PHE A 64 -9.63 -2.89 -7.58
CA PHE A 64 -8.60 -3.92 -7.45
C PHE A 64 -7.50 -3.75 -8.49
N SER A 65 -7.86 -3.57 -9.76
CA SER A 65 -6.87 -3.44 -10.83
C SER A 65 -5.98 -2.20 -10.64
N SER A 66 -6.55 -1.08 -10.19
CA SER A 66 -5.79 0.14 -9.91
C SER A 66 -4.90 0.00 -8.68
N PHE A 67 -5.41 -0.58 -7.59
CA PHE A 67 -4.64 -0.77 -6.36
C PHE A 67 -3.49 -1.77 -6.51
N TYR A 68 -3.77 -3.00 -6.96
CA TYR A 68 -2.74 -4.05 -7.11
C TYR A 68 -1.80 -3.83 -8.31
N GLY A 69 -2.04 -2.78 -9.10
CA GLY A 69 -1.16 -2.31 -10.16
C GLY A 69 -0.08 -1.37 -9.64
N GLU A 70 -0.19 -0.10 -10.01
CA GLU A 70 0.86 0.91 -9.78
C GLU A 70 1.02 1.25 -8.29
N VAL A 71 -0.08 1.46 -7.56
CA VAL A 71 -0.04 1.86 -6.15
C VAL A 71 0.66 0.82 -5.28
N HIS A 72 0.30 -0.45 -5.41
CA HIS A 72 0.92 -1.54 -4.64
C HIS A 72 2.41 -1.72 -5.01
N ALA A 73 2.77 -1.60 -6.29
CA ALA A 73 4.19 -1.62 -6.67
C ALA A 73 4.96 -0.40 -6.11
N PHE A 74 4.32 0.77 -6.09
CA PHE A 74 4.92 2.00 -5.60
C PHE A 74 5.16 1.96 -4.09
N THR A 75 4.21 1.47 -3.29
CA THR A 75 4.37 1.34 -1.83
C THR A 75 5.55 0.43 -1.47
N HIS A 76 5.75 -0.66 -2.21
CA HIS A 76 6.95 -1.50 -2.11
C HIS A 76 8.24 -0.74 -2.48
N ASN A 77 8.20 0.11 -3.50
CA ASN A 77 9.38 0.77 -4.03
C ASN A 77 9.84 1.97 -3.19
N ILE A 78 8.93 2.64 -2.48
CA ILE A 78 9.26 3.74 -1.57
C ILE A 78 9.71 3.26 -0.18
N ASP A 79 9.29 2.07 0.27
CA ASP A 79 9.57 1.59 1.63
C ASP A 79 11.06 1.68 2.01
N PRO A 80 12.04 1.21 1.20
CA PRO A 80 13.46 1.33 1.54
C PRO A 80 13.90 2.78 1.79
N ASP A 81 13.42 3.70 0.96
CA ASP A 81 13.82 5.10 0.99
C ASP A 81 13.16 5.83 2.16
N VAL A 82 11.87 5.58 2.41
CA VAL A 82 11.13 6.13 3.56
C VAL A 82 11.72 5.59 4.85
N ARG A 83 11.94 4.27 4.96
CA ARG A 83 12.43 3.60 6.16
C ARG A 83 13.82 4.04 6.56
N ALA A 84 14.67 4.37 5.59
CA ALA A 84 16.01 4.92 5.84
C ALA A 84 15.97 6.30 6.53
N VAL A 85 14.86 7.04 6.39
CA VAL A 85 14.65 8.37 6.98
C VAL A 85 13.76 8.31 8.23
N ASP A 86 12.67 7.55 8.16
CA ASP A 86 11.66 7.38 9.19
C ASP A 86 11.08 5.95 9.14
N GLU A 87 11.58 5.09 10.04
CA GLU A 87 11.14 3.69 10.13
C GLU A 87 9.68 3.57 10.58
N GLU A 88 9.20 4.49 11.42
CA GLU A 88 7.82 4.48 11.91
C GLU A 88 6.85 4.82 10.78
N LYS A 89 7.14 5.86 9.98
CA LYS A 89 6.32 6.18 8.81
C LYS A 89 6.29 5.05 7.78
N ALA A 90 7.41 4.37 7.54
CA ALA A 90 7.44 3.21 6.63
C ALA A 90 6.52 2.07 7.13
N LYS A 91 6.48 1.83 8.44
CA LYS A 91 5.56 0.87 9.06
C LYS A 91 4.11 1.28 8.88
N GLU A 92 3.77 2.54 9.14
CA GLU A 92 2.40 3.05 8.99
C GLU A 92 1.88 2.90 7.55
N VAL A 93 2.71 3.22 6.55
CA VAL A 93 2.37 2.98 5.13
C VAL A 93 2.13 1.49 4.87
N CYS A 94 3.04 0.62 5.30
CA CYS A 94 2.90 -0.82 5.11
C CYS A 94 1.66 -1.39 5.80
N GLU A 95 1.36 -0.95 7.03
CA GLU A 95 0.17 -1.39 7.77
C GLU A 95 -1.12 -0.90 7.10
N ALA A 96 -1.14 0.31 6.54
CA ALA A 96 -2.28 0.81 5.77
C ALA A 96 -2.49 0.02 4.46
N VAL A 97 -1.41 -0.43 3.80
CA VAL A 97 -1.48 -1.33 2.63
C VAL A 97 -2.09 -2.67 3.03
N LEU A 98 -1.59 -3.31 4.09
CA LEU A 98 -2.12 -4.60 4.56
C LEU A 98 -3.59 -4.50 4.97
N GLU A 99 -3.97 -3.42 5.68
CA GLU A 99 -5.38 -3.18 6.03
C GLU A 99 -6.27 -3.12 4.79
N LEU A 100 -5.83 -2.42 3.74
CA LEU A 100 -6.58 -2.34 2.48
C LEU A 100 -6.63 -3.69 1.75
N GLU A 101 -5.52 -4.44 1.70
CA GLU A 101 -5.48 -5.78 1.09
C GLU A 101 -6.43 -6.76 1.77
N GLU A 102 -6.44 -6.78 3.10
CA GLU A 102 -7.34 -7.62 3.90
C GLU A 102 -8.80 -7.24 3.67
N LEU A 103 -9.09 -5.94 3.57
CA LEU A 103 -10.45 -5.44 3.33
C LEU A 103 -10.93 -5.66 1.91
N LEU A 104 -10.03 -5.64 0.92
CA LEU A 104 -10.36 -6.00 -0.45
C LEU A 104 -10.79 -7.48 -0.52
N ALA A 105 -10.24 -8.35 0.32
CA ALA A 105 -10.73 -9.74 0.47
C ALA A 105 -12.07 -9.87 1.23
N SER A 106 -12.69 -8.75 1.65
CA SER A 106 -13.93 -8.70 2.44
C SER A 106 -15.12 -8.13 1.65
N ASP A 107 -16.33 -8.23 2.20
CA ASP A 107 -17.57 -7.73 1.56
C ASP A 107 -17.90 -6.25 1.89
N SER A 108 -17.03 -5.50 2.58
CA SER A 108 -17.35 -4.16 3.09
C SER A 108 -16.72 -3.02 2.27
N GLN A 109 -17.43 -2.52 1.25
CA GLN A 109 -16.98 -1.39 0.42
C GLN A 109 -16.69 -0.11 1.21
N ALA A 110 -17.51 0.18 2.23
CA ALA A 110 -17.30 1.35 3.08
C ALA A 110 -15.98 1.25 3.86
N ALA A 111 -15.62 0.06 4.34
CA ALA A 111 -14.35 -0.16 5.01
C ALA A 111 -13.17 -0.08 4.03
N MET A 112 -13.28 -0.68 2.84
CA MET A 112 -12.27 -0.56 1.79
C MET A 112 -12.00 0.90 1.43
N SER A 113 -13.06 1.70 1.25
CA SER A 113 -12.95 3.13 0.90
C SER A 113 -12.25 3.93 2.01
N ALA A 114 -12.56 3.64 3.28
CA ALA A 114 -11.88 4.24 4.42
C ALA A 114 -10.39 3.86 4.49
N ALA A 115 -10.05 2.60 4.25
CA ALA A 115 -8.66 2.13 4.23
C ALA A 115 -7.87 2.71 3.05
N ALA A 116 -8.47 2.83 1.87
CA ALA A 116 -7.84 3.51 0.73
C ALA A 116 -7.59 4.99 1.01
N ALA A 117 -8.52 5.68 1.69
CA ALA A 117 -8.32 7.06 2.12
C ALA A 117 -7.20 7.19 3.17
N LYS A 118 -7.09 6.23 4.10
CA LYS A 118 -6.00 6.17 5.08
C LYS A 118 -4.66 5.96 4.38
N LEU A 119 -4.53 4.97 3.48
CA LEU A 119 -3.31 4.74 2.71
C LEU A 119 -2.89 5.99 1.93
N ARG A 120 -3.84 6.69 1.32
CA ARG A 120 -3.58 7.95 0.61
C ARG A 120 -2.98 9.01 1.52
N GLU A 121 -3.47 9.12 2.75
CA GLU A 121 -2.91 10.05 3.75
C GLU A 121 -1.50 9.64 4.18
N GLU A 122 -1.24 8.34 4.37
CA GLU A 122 0.09 7.86 4.73
C GLU A 122 1.12 8.08 3.62
N LEU A 123 0.74 7.88 2.34
CA LEU A 123 1.61 8.20 1.21
C LEU A 123 1.93 9.70 1.10
N ARG A 124 0.99 10.58 1.47
CA ARG A 124 1.25 12.02 1.56
C ARG A 124 2.26 12.34 2.65
N GLY A 125 2.13 11.70 3.81
CA GLY A 125 3.11 11.82 4.89
C GLY A 125 4.49 11.31 4.49
N ALA A 126 4.55 10.18 3.77
CA ALA A 126 5.80 9.62 3.25
C ALA A 126 6.50 10.56 2.26
N ALA A 127 5.73 11.25 1.39
CA ALA A 127 6.27 12.26 0.49
C ALA A 127 6.95 13.40 1.26
N GLU A 128 6.30 13.90 2.32
CA GLU A 128 6.82 14.98 3.16
C GLU A 128 8.08 14.55 3.94
N VAL A 129 8.11 13.31 4.45
CA VAL A 129 9.29 12.73 5.11
C VAL A 129 10.50 12.70 4.18
N LEU A 130 10.29 12.37 2.90
CA LEU A 130 11.33 12.38 1.87
C LEU A 130 11.68 13.78 1.36
N GLY A 131 11.03 14.83 1.88
CA GLY A 131 11.27 16.22 1.51
C GLY A 131 10.60 16.66 0.20
N PHE A 132 9.60 15.92 -0.27
CA PHE A 132 8.77 16.33 -1.41
C PHE A 132 7.56 17.15 -0.96
N ASP A 133 6.98 17.90 -1.91
CA ASP A 133 5.71 18.58 -1.68
C ASP A 133 4.58 17.57 -1.47
N ARG A 134 3.65 17.92 -0.59
CA ARG A 134 2.47 17.10 -0.30
C ARG A 134 1.62 16.87 -1.55
N PRO A 135 1.27 15.62 -1.89
CA PRO A 135 0.36 15.31 -2.97
C PRO A 135 -1.08 15.84 -2.80
N GLY A 136 -1.68 16.29 -3.90
CA GLY A 136 -3.07 16.76 -3.95
C GLY A 136 -3.33 18.15 -3.33
N GLY A 137 -2.29 18.99 -3.25
CA GLY A 137 -2.36 20.39 -2.81
C GLY A 137 -3.05 21.34 -3.80
#